data_AF-A0A4P6ML16-F1
#
_entry.id   AF-A0A4P6ML16-F1
#
_cell.length_a   1.000
_cell.length_b   1.000
_cell.length_c   1.000
_cell.angle_alpha   90.00
_cell.angle_beta   90.00
_cell.angle_gamma   90.00
#
_symmetry.space_group_name_H-M   'P 1'
#
loop_
_entity.id
_entity.type
_entity.pdbx_description
1 polymer ?
#
loop_
_entity_poly.entity_id
_entity_poly.type
_entity_poly.pdbx_seq_one_letter_code
_entity_poly.pdbx_strand_id
1 'polypeptide(L)'
;MDVFSTVPDNCRMKKIIESLVPRESSPERVGPRITGARMVLDLSKAQFADAIELDRSTLTKVEKGEKGLDIAKGVRIADLYGFGLDYIYRGDLSDVPLDLRPKLVKALESLTDTA
;
A
#
# COMPACT_ATOMS: atom_id res chain seq x y z
N MET A 1 33.19 -25.45 18.99
CA MET A 1 31.92 -24.80 19.35
C MET A 1 32.17 -23.32 19.22
N ASP A 2 31.75 -22.70 18.12
CA ASP A 2 31.63 -21.25 17.98
C ASP A 2 30.62 -20.99 16.85
N VAL A 3 29.37 -20.78 17.24
CA VAL A 3 28.25 -20.45 16.35
C VAL A 3 28.15 -18.93 16.33
N PHE A 4 28.96 -18.28 15.49
CA PHE A 4 28.81 -16.84 15.25
C PHE A 4 27.81 -16.60 14.13
N SER A 5 26.60 -16.28 14.59
CA SER A 5 25.54 -15.52 13.93
C SER A 5 26.05 -14.60 12.81
N THR A 6 25.90 -15.02 11.56
CA THR A 6 25.80 -14.09 10.43
C THR A 6 24.34 -13.68 10.33
N VAL A 7 23.95 -12.65 11.08
CA VAL A 7 22.69 -11.93 10.83
C VAL A 7 22.83 -11.30 9.43
N PRO A 8 22.00 -11.67 8.44
CA PRO A 8 22.08 -11.04 7.13
C PRO A 8 21.66 -9.57 7.23
N ASP A 9 22.29 -8.73 6.40
CA ASP A 9 22.12 -7.28 6.23
C ASP A 9 20.66 -6.78 6.16
N ASN A 10 19.97 -6.79 7.30
CA ASN A 10 18.57 -6.37 7.40
C ASN A 10 18.41 -4.83 7.43
N CYS A 11 19.52 -4.09 7.32
CA CYS A 11 19.55 -2.63 7.40
C CYS A 11 19.40 -1.95 6.03
N ARG A 12 19.98 -2.55 4.96
CA ARG A 12 19.94 -1.97 3.61
C ARG A 12 18.54 -2.06 3.00
N MET A 13 17.84 -3.19 3.20
CA MET A 13 16.44 -3.35 2.77
C MET A 13 15.50 -2.38 3.49
N LYS A 14 15.64 -2.20 4.81
CA LYS A 14 14.84 -1.24 5.57
C LYS A 14 14.95 0.18 5.01
N LYS A 15 16.16 0.62 4.66
CA LYS A 15 16.39 1.98 4.13
C LYS A 15 15.79 2.20 2.74
N ILE A 16 15.76 1.15 1.91
CA ILE A 16 15.13 1.18 0.58
C ILE A 16 13.61 1.21 0.73
N ILE A 17 13.04 0.36 1.58
CA ILE A 17 11.58 0.32 1.84
C ILE A 17 11.08 1.63 2.49
N GLU A 18 11.84 2.18 3.44
CA GLU A 18 11.52 3.43 4.14
C GLU A 18 11.65 4.67 3.23
N SER A 19 12.52 4.61 2.21
CA SER A 19 12.59 5.60 1.14
C SER A 19 11.49 5.44 0.09
N LEU A 20 11.03 4.22 -0.16
CA LEU A 20 9.98 3.90 -1.14
C LEU A 20 8.57 4.18 -0.58
N VAL A 21 8.39 4.09 0.74
CA VAL A 21 7.14 4.36 1.41
C VAL A 21 7.38 5.24 2.64
N PRO A 22 7.43 6.58 2.49
CA PRO A 22 7.54 7.46 3.64
C PRO A 22 6.35 7.23 4.56
N ARG A 23 6.57 7.23 5.88
CA ARG A 23 5.54 6.98 6.90
C ARG A 23 4.63 8.19 7.11
N GLU A 24 4.08 8.68 6.02
CA GLU A 24 3.22 9.86 5.97
C GLU A 24 1.84 9.45 5.49
N SER A 25 0.84 10.00 6.15
CA SER A 25 -0.58 9.87 5.82
C SER A 25 -1.07 10.94 4.83
N SER A 26 -0.14 11.68 4.23
CA SER A 26 -0.42 12.68 3.20
C SER A 26 -1.13 12.00 2.01
N PRO A 27 -2.20 12.61 1.44
CA PRO A 27 -2.97 12.02 0.35
C PRO A 27 -2.10 11.57 -0.85
N GLU A 28 -1.08 12.35 -1.19
CA GLU A 28 -0.06 12.06 -2.21
C GLU A 28 0.71 10.75 -2.01
N ARG A 29 0.85 10.30 -0.75
CA ARG A 29 1.50 9.01 -0.42
C ARG A 29 0.50 7.88 -0.29
N VAL A 30 -0.72 8.17 0.15
CA VAL A 30 -1.81 7.20 0.31
C VAL A 30 -2.36 6.74 -1.05
N GLY A 31 -2.46 7.65 -2.02
CA GLY A 31 -3.00 7.37 -3.37
C GLY A 31 -2.28 6.23 -4.12
N PRO A 32 -0.95 6.29 -4.27
CA PRO A 32 -0.18 5.20 -4.88
C PRO A 32 -0.32 3.86 -4.15
N ARG A 33 -0.46 3.87 -2.82
CA ARG A 33 -0.67 2.63 -2.03
C ARG A 33 -2.02 1.99 -2.33
N ILE A 34 -3.09 2.80 -2.40
CA ILE A 34 -4.43 2.33 -2.79
C ILE A 34 -4.40 1.79 -4.22
N THR A 35 -3.69 2.47 -5.12
CA THR A 35 -3.49 2.01 -6.50
C THR A 35 -2.79 0.65 -6.54
N GLY A 36 -1.71 0.49 -5.78
CA GLY A 36 -0.98 -0.77 -5.64
C GLY A 36 -1.86 -1.90 -5.08
N ALA A 37 -2.61 -1.63 -4.00
CA ALA A 37 -3.55 -2.60 -3.43
C ALA A 37 -4.58 -3.07 -4.46
N ARG A 38 -5.19 -2.13 -5.21
CA ARG A 38 -6.15 -2.46 -6.27
C ARG A 38 -5.51 -3.30 -7.38
N MET A 39 -4.30 -2.97 -7.82
CA MET A 39 -3.58 -3.72 -8.86
C MET A 39 -3.25 -5.14 -8.43
N VAL A 40 -2.85 -5.33 -7.17
CA VAL A 40 -2.55 -6.66 -6.61
C VAL A 40 -3.80 -7.55 -6.51
N LEU A 41 -4.96 -6.92 -6.28
CA LEU A 41 -6.27 -7.58 -6.29
C LEU A 41 -6.83 -7.84 -7.70
N ASP A 42 -6.16 -7.36 -8.76
CA ASP A 42 -6.62 -7.43 -10.15
C ASP A 42 -8.00 -6.79 -10.37
N LEU A 43 -8.33 -5.75 -9.59
CA LEU A 43 -9.62 -5.08 -9.65
C LEU A 43 -9.57 -3.85 -10.56
N SER A 44 -10.62 -3.68 -11.35
CA SER A 44 -10.86 -2.40 -12.04
C SER A 44 -11.18 -1.29 -11.03
N LYS A 45 -10.97 -0.03 -11.41
CA LYS A 45 -11.34 1.13 -10.58
C LYS A 45 -12.82 1.10 -10.19
N ALA A 46 -13.68 0.67 -11.12
CA ALA A 46 -15.11 0.51 -10.90
C ALA A 46 -15.38 -0.51 -9.79
N GLN A 47 -14.90 -1.74 -9.96
CA GLN A 47 -15.11 -2.82 -8.99
C GLN A 47 -14.57 -2.46 -7.60
N PHE A 48 -13.39 -1.84 -7.54
CA PHE A 48 -12.81 -1.43 -6.26
C PHE A 48 -13.65 -0.34 -5.58
N ALA A 49 -14.05 0.70 -6.33
CA ALA A 49 -14.91 1.77 -5.84
C ALA A 49 -16.26 1.26 -5.33
N ASP A 50 -16.90 0.39 -6.11
CA ASP A 50 -18.19 -0.22 -5.79
C ASP A 50 -18.08 -1.08 -4.51
N ALA A 51 -17.01 -1.86 -4.34
CA ALA A 51 -16.80 -2.70 -3.15
C ALA A 51 -16.66 -1.90 -1.85
N ILE A 52 -15.98 -0.75 -1.90
CA ILE A 52 -15.78 0.13 -0.73
C ILE A 52 -16.87 1.20 -0.59
N GLU A 53 -17.90 1.16 -1.45
CA GLU A 53 -18.99 2.15 -1.54
C GLU A 53 -18.45 3.59 -1.68
N LEU A 54 -17.42 3.75 -2.50
CA LEU A 54 -16.85 5.05 -2.84
C LEU A 54 -17.25 5.41 -4.27
N ASP A 55 -17.52 6.69 -4.51
CA ASP A 55 -17.74 7.16 -5.87
C ASP A 55 -16.46 7.02 -6.73
N ARG A 56 -16.62 6.63 -8.00
CA ARG A 56 -15.51 6.39 -8.93
C ARG A 56 -14.68 7.65 -9.21
N SER A 57 -15.32 8.82 -9.26
CA SER A 57 -14.61 10.10 -9.43
C SER A 57 -13.77 10.41 -8.20
N THR A 58 -14.29 10.09 -7.01
CA THR A 58 -13.59 10.24 -5.74
C THR A 58 -12.41 9.28 -5.65
N LEU A 59 -12.58 8.00 -6.02
CA LEU A 59 -11.49 7.03 -6.06
C LEU A 59 -10.35 7.53 -6.96
N THR A 60 -10.67 8.08 -8.14
CA THR A 60 -9.65 8.59 -9.06
C THR A 60 -8.83 9.73 -8.45
N LYS A 61 -9.47 10.65 -7.72
CA LYS A 61 -8.79 11.75 -7.00
C LYS A 61 -7.95 11.21 -5.85
N VAL A 62 -8.44 10.19 -5.15
CA VAL A 62 -7.71 9.52 -4.07
C VAL A 62 -6.46 8.81 -4.60
N GLU A 63 -6.57 8.03 -5.67
CA GLU A 63 -5.43 7.35 -6.30
C GLU A 63 -4.35 8.33 -6.77
N LYS A 64 -4.75 9.50 -7.27
CA LYS A 64 -3.84 10.59 -7.65
C LYS A 64 -3.25 11.35 -6.45
N GLY A 65 -3.77 11.14 -5.25
CA GLY A 65 -3.38 11.89 -4.06
C GLY A 65 -3.92 13.32 -3.99
N GLU A 66 -4.88 13.69 -4.85
CA GLU A 66 -5.57 14.98 -4.79
C GLU A 66 -6.56 15.07 -3.62
N LYS A 67 -7.01 13.91 -3.11
CA LYS A 67 -7.97 13.81 -2.00
C LYS A 67 -7.58 12.68 -1.05
N GLY A 68 -7.70 12.92 0.26
CA GLY A 68 -7.50 11.88 1.28
C GLY A 68 -8.62 10.83 1.24
N LEU A 69 -8.27 9.59 1.56
CA LEU A 69 -9.25 8.53 1.79
C LEU A 69 -9.83 8.66 3.19
N ASP A 70 -11.16 8.68 3.28
CA ASP A 70 -11.86 8.67 4.56
C ASP A 70 -11.57 7.40 5.38
N ILE A 71 -11.40 7.54 6.69
CA ILE A 71 -11.01 6.42 7.58
C ILE A 71 -12.04 5.29 7.51
N ALA A 72 -13.34 5.59 7.42
CA ALA A 72 -14.36 4.55 7.32
C ALA A 72 -14.19 3.70 6.05
N LYS A 73 -13.69 4.31 4.97
CA LYS A 73 -13.37 3.59 3.72
C LYS A 73 -12.10 2.78 3.84
N GLY A 74 -11.09 3.30 4.56
CA GLY A 74 -9.89 2.53 4.92
C GLY A 74 -10.22 1.26 5.71
N VAL A 75 -11.10 1.37 6.72
CA VAL A 75 -11.56 0.22 7.52
C VAL A 75 -12.24 -0.81 6.62
N ARG A 76 -13.10 -0.37 5.70
CA ARG A 76 -13.77 -1.29 4.78
C ARG A 76 -12.81 -2.02 3.83
N ILE A 77 -11.73 -1.38 3.41
CA ILE A 77 -10.66 -2.05 2.65
C ILE A 77 -10.00 -3.13 3.50
N ALA A 78 -9.72 -2.85 4.77
CA ALA A 78 -9.15 -3.81 5.70
C ALA A 78 -10.07 -5.01 5.92
N ASP A 79 -11.37 -4.78 6.12
CA ASP A 79 -12.34 -5.85 6.35
C ASP A 79 -12.55 -6.75 5.11
N LEU A 80 -12.55 -6.16 3.90
CA LEU A 80 -12.82 -6.90 2.67
C LEU A 80 -11.61 -7.67 2.14
N TYR A 81 -10.41 -7.11 2.28
CA TYR A 81 -9.22 -7.58 1.58
C TYR A 81 -8.03 -7.88 2.51
N GLY A 82 -8.13 -7.53 3.80
CA GLY A 82 -7.07 -7.76 4.79
C GLY A 82 -5.91 -6.77 4.74
N PHE A 83 -6.01 -5.68 3.96
CA PHE A 83 -5.02 -4.60 4.00
C PHE A 83 -5.31 -3.69 5.19
N GLY A 84 -4.51 -3.78 6.24
CA GLY A 84 -4.77 -2.97 7.41
C GLY A 84 -4.46 -1.48 7.22
N LEU A 85 -4.88 -0.69 8.19
CA LEU A 85 -4.84 0.77 8.14
C LEU A 85 -3.40 1.31 8.19
N ASP A 86 -2.49 0.60 8.85
CA ASP A 86 -1.09 1.01 8.92
C ASP A 86 -0.43 0.89 7.55
N TYR A 87 -0.82 -0.10 6.74
CA TYR A 87 -0.41 -0.12 5.34
C TYR A 87 -0.97 1.07 4.56
N ILE A 88 -2.30 1.28 4.60
CA ILE A 88 -2.98 2.29 3.79
C ILE A 88 -2.45 3.70 4.11
N TYR A 89 -2.39 4.05 5.40
CA TYR A 89 -2.08 5.41 5.84
C TYR A 89 -0.61 5.62 6.18
N ARG A 90 0.11 4.61 6.70
CA ARG A 90 1.52 4.75 7.11
C ARG A 90 2.49 4.01 6.19
N GLY A 91 2.01 3.16 5.30
CA GLY A 91 2.86 2.37 4.43
C GLY A 91 3.51 1.16 5.10
N ASP A 92 3.00 0.70 6.24
CA ASP A 92 3.56 -0.48 6.90
C ASP A 92 3.19 -1.77 6.14
N LEU A 93 4.17 -2.37 5.47
CA LEU A 93 4.00 -3.64 4.75
C LEU A 93 3.75 -4.82 5.68
N SER A 94 4.01 -4.68 6.98
CA SER A 94 3.73 -5.72 7.99
C SER A 94 2.23 -5.96 8.16
N ASP A 95 1.42 -4.96 7.80
CA ASP A 95 -0.04 -4.94 7.91
C ASP A 95 -0.74 -5.38 6.60
N VAL A 96 0.01 -6.03 5.71
CA VAL A 96 -0.47 -6.61 4.44
C VAL A 96 -0.44 -8.13 4.53
N PRO A 97 -1.42 -8.86 3.93
CA PRO A 97 -1.40 -10.32 3.86
C PRO A 97 -0.11 -10.83 3.20
N LEU A 98 0.52 -11.84 3.79
CA LEU A 98 1.85 -12.33 3.39
C LEU A 98 1.90 -12.74 1.90
N ASP A 99 0.82 -13.34 1.40
CA ASP A 99 0.69 -13.77 0.00
C ASP A 99 0.66 -12.60 -1.00
N LEU A 100 0.22 -11.42 -0.56
CA LEU A 100 0.06 -10.23 -1.40
C LEU A 100 1.28 -9.31 -1.37
N ARG A 101 2.11 -9.38 -0.32
CA ARG A 101 3.34 -8.57 -0.18
C ARG A 101 4.27 -8.60 -1.40
N PRO A 102 4.67 -9.76 -1.96
CA PRO A 102 5.61 -9.77 -3.09
C PRO A 102 5.00 -9.13 -4.34
N LYS A 103 3.70 -9.30 -4.57
CA LYS A 103 2.99 -8.67 -5.69
C LYS A 103 2.90 -7.15 -5.49
N LEU A 104 2.70 -6.72 -4.25
CA LEU A 104 2.57 -5.32 -3.88
C LEU A 104 3.87 -4.55 -4.08
N VAL A 105 5.01 -5.12 -3.65
CA VAL A 105 6.33 -4.49 -3.87
C VAL A 105 6.57 -4.27 -5.36
N LYS A 106 6.32 -5.29 -6.19
CA LYS A 106 6.45 -5.19 -7.65
C LYS A 106 5.51 -4.13 -8.26
N ALA A 107 4.28 -4.05 -7.77
CA ALA A 107 3.32 -3.04 -8.22
C ALA A 107 3.76 -1.62 -7.84
N LEU A 108 4.31 -1.42 -6.64
CA LEU A 108 4.82 -0.12 -6.18
C LEU A 108 6.08 0.30 -6.94
N GLU A 109 7.02 -0.61 -7.20
CA GLU A 109 8.21 -0.35 -8.03
C GLU A 109 7.81 0.18 -9.42
N SER A 110 6.78 -0.42 -10.02
CA SER A 110 6.26 0.00 -11.34
C SER A 110 5.65 1.42 -11.34
N LEU A 111 5.21 1.91 -10.17
CA LEU A 111 4.63 3.25 -10.01
C LEU A 111 5.68 4.32 -9.72
N THR A 112 6.80 3.94 -9.10
CA THR A 112 7.89 4.87 -8.77
C THR A 112 8.77 5.25 -9.97
N ASP A 113 8.80 4.43 -11.03
CA ASP A 113 9.55 4.70 -12.27
C ASP A 113 8.95 5.83 -13.13
N THR A 114 7.79 6.37 -12.75
CA THR A 114 7.09 7.44 -13.52
C THR A 114 7.20 8.83 -12.87
N ALA A 115 8.04 9.01 -11.84
CA ALA A 115 8.22 10.28 -11.12
C ALA A 115 9.59 10.93 -11.38
#